data_AF-A0A1V3XHP9-F1
#
_entry.id   AF-A0A1V3XHP9-F1
#
_cell.length_a   1.000
_cell.length_b   1.000
_cell.length_c   1.000
_cell.angle_alpha   90.00
_cell.angle_beta   90.00
_cell.angle_gamma   90.00
#
_symmetry.space_group_name_H-M   'P 1'
#
loop_
_entity.id
_entity.type
_entity.pdbx_description
1 polymer ?
#
loop_
_entity_poly.entity_id
_entity_poly.type
_entity_poly.pdbx_seq_one_letter_code
_entity_poly.pdbx_strand_id
1 'polypeptide(L)'
;MAFYGLDGTIQLSVPVPRGLTPAALNAIVEPPINLRSGIITVTQDERQIAKVNLPTTDQAPIVIPLAGTQVINDSATVLLRAHLVPQEGFCVYPWSPLRLINGTVGYTGVEQPPTTVAHFLPPVLRKLTIFVPESPSAAESDTAIRVATSAAAHYGKQNPAIDVVPLKEGQAGPPTPPSPQERQIVVKEGPDNGLSLQGATGVPWLLISGPLGPSNASDTALLFSELSGLALASKAVVTSLQSGIQLPGDTTTLRELGSPWSTPRGCNHGW
;
A
#
# COMPACT_ATOMS: atom_id res chain seq x y z
N MET A 1 4.64 15.25 3.22
CA MET A 1 5.52 15.27 2.02
C MET A 1 6.09 16.67 1.84
N ALA A 2 7.30 16.83 1.32
CA ALA A 2 7.99 18.12 1.24
C ALA A 2 8.62 18.36 -0.15
N PHE A 3 8.35 19.54 -0.73
CA PHE A 3 8.82 19.98 -2.03
C PHE A 3 9.91 21.05 -1.82
N TYR A 4 11.12 20.76 -2.29
CA TYR A 4 12.28 21.63 -2.09
C TYR A 4 12.55 22.47 -3.34
N GLY A 5 12.89 23.75 -3.13
CA GLY A 5 13.20 24.70 -4.20
C GLY A 5 11.96 25.24 -4.92
N LEU A 6 12.20 25.94 -6.03
CA LEU A 6 11.14 26.53 -6.86
C LEU A 6 10.39 25.46 -7.67
N ASP A 7 11.07 24.39 -8.05
CA ASP A 7 10.57 23.27 -8.85
C ASP A 7 10.75 21.96 -8.09
N GLY A 8 9.91 21.73 -7.09
CA GLY A 8 9.95 20.51 -6.29
C GLY A 8 9.13 19.40 -6.94
N THR A 9 9.62 18.16 -6.91
CA THR A 9 8.92 17.01 -7.49
C THR A 9 8.87 15.85 -6.51
N ILE A 10 7.72 15.19 -6.40
CA ILE A 10 7.49 14.00 -5.56
C ILE A 10 6.68 12.98 -6.34
N GLN A 11 7.10 11.72 -6.32
CA GLN A 11 6.28 10.61 -6.79
C GLN A 11 5.33 10.15 -5.68
N LEU A 12 4.05 10.07 -5.98
CA LEU A 12 3.02 9.54 -5.10
C LEU A 12 2.49 8.24 -5.71
N SER A 13 2.62 7.15 -4.97
CA SER A 13 2.00 5.87 -5.30
C SER A 13 0.88 5.62 -4.29
N VAL A 14 -0.34 5.45 -4.78
CA VAL A 14 -1.51 5.18 -3.95
C VAL A 14 -2.03 3.76 -4.23
N PRO A 15 -2.16 2.91 -3.21
CA PRO A 15 -2.76 1.59 -3.38
C PRO A 15 -4.25 1.73 -3.70
N VAL A 16 -4.73 1.00 -4.71
CA VAL A 16 -6.11 1.10 -5.18
C VAL A 16 -6.80 -0.26 -5.06
N PRO A 17 -7.70 -0.43 -4.07
CA PRO A 17 -8.53 -1.62 -3.99
C PRO A 17 -9.39 -1.78 -5.25
N ARG A 18 -9.69 -3.03 -5.61
CA ARG A 18 -10.47 -3.35 -6.82
C ARG A 18 -11.83 -2.72 -6.80
N GLY A 19 -12.29 -2.26 -7.96
CA GLY A 19 -13.58 -1.58 -8.10
C GLY A 19 -13.57 -0.13 -7.61
N LEU A 20 -12.45 0.34 -7.03
CA LEU A 20 -12.25 1.73 -6.67
C LEU A 20 -11.34 2.44 -7.67
N THR A 21 -11.48 3.76 -7.72
CA THR A 21 -10.58 4.67 -8.43
C THR A 21 -10.20 5.83 -7.54
N PRO A 22 -8.93 6.31 -7.56
CA PRO A 22 -8.54 7.50 -6.81
C PRO A 22 -9.29 8.72 -7.31
N ALA A 23 -9.86 9.49 -6.38
CA ALA A 23 -10.62 10.69 -6.69
C ALA A 23 -9.80 11.96 -6.43
N ALA A 24 -9.22 12.08 -5.24
CA ALA A 24 -8.42 13.23 -4.85
C ALA A 24 -7.47 12.92 -3.68
N LEU A 25 -6.34 13.63 -3.64
CA LEU A 25 -5.51 13.79 -2.45
C LEU A 25 -5.97 15.05 -1.71
N ASN A 26 -6.48 14.88 -0.48
CA ASN A 26 -6.80 15.96 0.44
C ASN A 26 -5.64 16.14 1.40
N ALA A 27 -5.15 17.37 1.57
CA ALA A 27 -4.05 17.66 2.48
C ALA A 27 -4.16 19.06 3.06
N ILE A 28 -3.30 19.36 4.03
CA ILE A 28 -3.09 20.70 4.56
C ILE A 28 -1.75 21.24 4.03
N VAL A 29 -1.74 22.49 3.59
CA VAL A 29 -0.59 23.16 3.00
C VAL A 29 0.16 23.95 4.07
N GLU A 30 1.45 23.70 4.23
CA GLU A 30 2.38 24.60 4.92
C GLU A 30 3.26 25.25 3.84
N PRO A 31 2.97 26.50 3.43
CA PRO A 31 3.74 27.18 2.40
C PRO A 31 5.13 27.57 2.92
N PRO A 32 6.13 27.68 2.04
CA PRO A 32 7.42 28.23 2.42
C PRO A 32 7.28 29.72 2.76
N ILE A 33 8.23 30.25 3.53
CA ILE A 33 8.29 31.69 3.76
C ILE A 33 8.45 32.45 2.44
N ASN A 34 7.90 33.65 2.37
CA ASN A 34 7.91 34.54 1.20
C ASN A 34 7.23 33.95 -0.06
N LEU A 35 6.32 32.98 0.07
CA LEU A 35 5.53 32.53 -1.07
C LEU A 35 4.58 33.65 -1.54
N ARG A 36 4.64 34.00 -2.83
CA ARG A 36 3.66 34.88 -3.48
C ARG A 36 2.51 34.08 -4.07
N SER A 37 2.84 33.01 -4.78
CA SER A 37 1.88 32.11 -5.43
C SER A 37 2.57 30.80 -5.78
N GLY A 38 1.79 29.75 -6.05
CA GLY A 38 2.35 28.54 -6.63
C GLY A 38 1.27 27.66 -7.22
N ILE A 39 1.73 26.63 -7.92
CA ILE A 39 0.86 25.61 -8.51
C ILE A 39 1.41 24.22 -8.18
N ILE A 40 0.51 23.24 -8.08
CA ILE A 40 0.86 21.83 -8.19
C ILE A 40 0.26 21.28 -9.47
N THR A 41 1.11 20.68 -10.29
CA THR A 41 0.71 19.89 -11.45
C THR A 41 0.82 18.42 -11.10
N VAL A 42 -0.22 17.66 -11.43
CA VAL A 42 -0.23 16.19 -11.29
C VAL A 42 -0.11 15.60 -12.69
N THR A 43 0.89 14.77 -12.89
CA THR A 43 1.07 14.03 -14.14
C THR A 43 1.14 12.53 -13.90
N GLN A 44 0.77 11.77 -14.91
CA GLN A 44 1.04 10.34 -14.99
C GLN A 44 1.63 10.10 -16.37
N ASP A 45 2.87 9.63 -16.40
CA ASP A 45 3.71 9.66 -17.59
C ASP A 45 3.72 11.09 -18.19
N GLU A 46 3.45 11.22 -19.48
CA GLU A 46 3.38 12.52 -20.18
C GLU A 46 2.00 13.21 -20.09
N ARG A 47 1.03 12.61 -19.40
CA ARG A 47 -0.35 13.13 -19.33
C ARG A 47 -0.55 13.95 -18.06
N GLN A 48 -0.94 15.21 -18.23
CA GLN A 48 -1.42 16.03 -17.12
C GLN A 48 -2.81 15.56 -16.67
N ILE A 49 -2.91 15.14 -15.41
CA ILE A 49 -4.16 14.75 -14.74
C ILE A 49 -4.88 15.99 -14.23
N ALA A 50 -4.14 16.85 -13.54
CA ALA A 50 -4.68 18.02 -12.87
C ALA A 50 -3.64 19.12 -12.73
N LYS A 51 -4.12 20.33 -12.53
CA LYS A 51 -3.31 21.49 -12.16
C LYS A 51 -4.11 22.34 -11.17
N VAL A 52 -3.53 22.61 -10.01
CA VAL A 52 -4.20 23.33 -8.93
C VAL A 52 -3.33 24.47 -8.42
N ASN A 53 -3.96 25.58 -8.05
CA ASN A 53 -3.26 26.68 -7.38
C ASN A 53 -3.03 26.33 -5.92
N LEU A 54 -1.86 26.68 -5.40
CA LEU A 54 -1.54 26.54 -3.99
C LEU A 54 -2.17 27.68 -3.19
N PRO A 55 -2.86 27.38 -2.08
CA PRO A 55 -3.19 28.42 -1.12
C PRO A 55 -1.90 28.98 -0.50
N THR A 56 -1.89 30.29 -0.26
CA THR A 56 -0.76 31.00 0.36
C THR A 56 -0.94 31.21 1.86
N THR A 57 -2.15 30.99 2.36
CA THR A 57 -2.45 30.98 3.79
C THR A 57 -1.86 29.72 4.43
N ASP A 58 -1.19 29.90 5.56
CA ASP A 58 -0.64 28.79 6.31
C ASP A 58 -1.74 27.85 6.82
N GLN A 59 -1.45 26.56 6.82
CA GLN A 59 -2.36 25.47 7.19
C GLN A 59 -3.70 25.45 6.42
N ALA A 60 -3.75 26.01 5.22
CA ALA A 60 -4.95 25.96 4.40
C ALA A 60 -5.16 24.56 3.78
N PRO A 61 -6.42 24.08 3.67
CA PRO A 61 -6.70 22.83 2.99
C PRO A 61 -6.49 22.94 1.48
N ILE A 62 -6.05 21.85 0.87
CA ILE A 62 -5.97 21.69 -0.58
C ILE A 62 -6.58 20.35 -1.00
N VAL A 63 -7.30 20.37 -2.11
CA VAL A 63 -7.82 19.18 -2.78
C VAL A 63 -7.12 19.07 -4.13
N ILE A 64 -6.34 18.01 -4.31
CA ILE A 64 -5.58 17.74 -5.52
C ILE A 64 -6.28 16.60 -6.28
N PRO A 65 -6.95 16.87 -7.41
CA PRO A 65 -7.66 15.83 -8.15
C PRO A 65 -6.73 14.73 -8.66
N LEU A 66 -7.16 13.49 -8.51
CA LEU A 66 -6.52 12.28 -9.03
C LEU A 66 -7.42 11.51 -10.02
N ALA A 67 -8.64 12.01 -10.24
CA ALA A 67 -9.59 11.39 -11.15
C ALA A 67 -9.00 11.25 -12.56
N GLY A 68 -9.21 10.09 -13.17
CA GLY A 68 -8.67 9.76 -14.48
C GLY A 68 -7.22 9.26 -14.45
N THR A 69 -6.62 9.01 -13.29
CA THR A 69 -5.38 8.23 -13.17
C THR A 69 -5.61 6.78 -13.57
N GLN A 70 -4.65 6.20 -14.28
CA GLN A 70 -4.62 4.78 -14.59
C GLN A 70 -4.12 4.01 -13.37
N VAL A 71 -4.79 2.89 -13.10
CA VAL A 71 -4.43 1.95 -12.05
C VAL A 71 -3.73 0.77 -12.72
N ILE A 72 -2.50 0.49 -12.31
CA ILE A 72 -1.68 -0.60 -12.82
C ILE A 72 -1.24 -1.43 -11.61
N ASN A 73 -1.47 -2.75 -11.66
CA ASN A 73 -1.15 -3.68 -10.57
C ASN A 73 -1.66 -3.18 -9.20
N ASP A 74 -2.95 -2.84 -9.14
CA ASP A 74 -3.64 -2.38 -7.92
C ASP A 74 -3.00 -1.12 -7.28
N SER A 75 -2.28 -0.31 -8.07
CA SER A 75 -1.69 0.97 -7.65
C SER A 75 -1.86 2.06 -8.71
N ALA A 76 -2.13 3.28 -8.27
CA ALA A 76 -2.04 4.47 -9.12
C ALA A 76 -0.82 5.28 -8.72
N THR A 77 0.11 5.43 -9.67
CA THR A 77 1.33 6.21 -9.46
C THR A 77 1.27 7.47 -10.30
N VAL A 78 1.50 8.61 -9.64
CA VAL A 78 1.51 9.95 -10.23
C VAL A 78 2.74 10.73 -9.78
N LEU A 79 3.12 11.72 -10.57
CA LEU A 79 4.13 12.70 -10.24
C LEU A 79 3.45 14.01 -9.84
N LEU A 80 3.77 14.52 -8.65
CA LEU A 80 3.37 15.84 -8.20
C LEU A 80 4.55 16.78 -8.41
N ARG A 81 4.35 17.83 -9.20
CA ARG A 81 5.33 18.89 -9.41
C ARG A 81 4.81 20.20 -8.86
N ALA A 82 5.49 20.76 -7.88
CA ALA A 82 5.23 22.07 -7.35
C ALA A 82 6.07 23.11 -8.10
N HIS A 83 5.44 24.18 -8.55
CA HIS A 83 6.13 25.37 -9.05
C HIS A 83 5.80 26.56 -8.16
N LEU A 84 6.82 27.11 -7.52
CA LEU A 84 6.67 28.15 -6.51
C LEU A 84 7.19 29.47 -7.06
N VAL A 85 6.49 30.55 -6.71
CA VAL A 85 6.85 31.90 -7.09
C VAL A 85 6.98 32.70 -5.80
N PRO A 86 8.20 33.15 -5.43
CA PRO A 86 8.40 33.94 -4.23
C PRO A 86 7.94 35.39 -4.42
N GLN A 87 7.84 36.12 -3.32
CA GLN A 87 7.71 37.57 -3.32
C GLN A 87 8.93 38.22 -4.01
N GLU A 88 8.71 39.40 -4.57
CA GLU A 88 9.78 40.12 -5.26
C GLU A 88 10.94 40.43 -4.31
N GLY A 89 12.18 40.24 -4.78
CA GLY A 89 13.38 40.41 -3.98
C GLY A 89 13.68 39.27 -2.99
N PHE A 90 12.84 38.24 -2.91
CA PHE A 90 13.03 37.09 -2.02
C PHE A 90 13.24 35.77 -2.76
N CYS A 91 13.93 34.84 -2.10
CA CYS A 91 14.08 33.46 -2.54
C CYS A 91 13.22 32.51 -1.70
N VAL A 92 12.94 31.33 -2.25
CA VAL A 92 12.51 30.18 -1.45
C VAL A 92 13.76 29.57 -0.79
N TYR A 93 13.70 29.35 0.53
CA TYR A 93 14.84 28.82 1.28
C TYR A 93 14.77 27.30 1.46
N PRO A 94 15.89 26.57 1.38
CA PRO A 94 15.89 25.10 1.54
C PRO A 94 15.34 24.60 2.88
N TRP A 95 15.48 25.39 3.95
CA TRP A 95 15.00 25.06 5.29
C TRP A 95 13.50 25.33 5.48
N SER A 96 12.86 26.04 4.55
CA SER A 96 11.42 26.29 4.50
C SER A 96 10.88 25.76 3.18
N PRO A 97 10.76 24.42 3.00
CA PRO A 97 10.13 23.84 1.83
C PRO A 97 8.62 23.97 1.89
N LEU A 98 7.94 23.88 0.74
CA LEU A 98 6.49 23.63 0.72
C LEU A 98 6.24 22.25 1.31
N ARG A 99 5.28 22.12 2.24
CA ARG A 99 4.85 20.83 2.76
C ARG A 99 3.36 20.62 2.54
N LEU A 100 3.02 19.37 2.21
CA LEU A 100 1.66 18.87 2.33
C LEU A 100 1.64 17.88 3.49
N ILE A 101 0.84 18.18 4.51
CA ILE A 101 0.72 17.37 5.73
C ILE A 101 -0.70 16.81 5.85
N ASN A 102 -0.86 15.79 6.69
CA ASN A 102 -2.15 15.14 6.96
C ASN A 102 -2.89 14.71 5.68
N GLY A 103 -2.12 14.19 4.71
CA GLY A 103 -2.63 13.75 3.42
C GLY A 103 -3.54 12.53 3.55
N THR A 104 -4.70 12.58 2.91
CA THR A 104 -5.63 11.45 2.77
C THR A 104 -6.07 11.32 1.32
N VAL A 105 -6.23 10.09 0.84
CA VAL A 105 -6.70 9.81 -0.53
C VAL A 105 -8.16 9.41 -0.46
N GLY A 106 -9.01 10.16 -1.15
CA GLY A 106 -10.40 9.80 -1.39
C GLY A 106 -10.53 8.89 -2.61
N TYR A 107 -11.45 7.93 -2.53
CA TYR A 107 -11.75 7.00 -3.63
C TYR A 107 -13.23 7.12 -4.03
N THR A 108 -13.51 6.79 -5.29
CA THR A 108 -14.86 6.62 -5.82
C THR A 108 -15.07 5.18 -6.31
N GLY A 109 -16.32 4.73 -6.35
CA GLY A 109 -16.69 3.37 -6.75
C GLY A 109 -17.10 2.50 -5.58
N VAL A 110 -17.15 1.19 -5.81
CA VAL A 110 -17.52 0.18 -4.80
C VAL A 110 -16.42 -0.88 -4.78
N GLU A 111 -15.86 -1.16 -3.61
CA GLU A 111 -14.84 -2.20 -3.46
C GLU A 111 -15.42 -3.55 -3.90
N GLN A 112 -14.73 -4.21 -4.85
CA GLN A 112 -15.13 -5.52 -5.32
C GLN A 112 -14.52 -6.62 -4.45
N PRO A 113 -15.32 -7.62 -4.03
CA PRO A 113 -14.80 -8.76 -3.29
C PRO A 113 -13.83 -9.57 -4.18
N PRO A 114 -12.77 -10.15 -3.59
CA PRO A 114 -11.85 -11.00 -4.34
C PRO A 114 -12.53 -12.27 -4.84
N THR A 115 -12.25 -12.65 -6.09
CA THR A 115 -12.76 -13.89 -6.72
C THR A 115 -11.68 -14.95 -6.92
N THR A 116 -10.42 -14.60 -6.69
CA THR A 116 -9.25 -15.47 -6.84
C THR A 116 -8.35 -15.33 -5.62
N VAL A 117 -7.52 -16.35 -5.36
CA VAL A 117 -6.53 -16.31 -4.27
C VAL A 117 -5.54 -15.16 -4.49
N ALA A 118 -5.14 -14.89 -5.73
CA ALA A 118 -4.28 -13.77 -6.10
C ALA A 118 -4.82 -12.41 -5.61
N HIS A 119 -6.13 -12.27 -5.57
CA HIS A 119 -6.80 -11.01 -5.26
C HIS A 119 -7.18 -10.89 -3.78
N PHE A 120 -6.98 -11.98 -3.02
CA PHE A 120 -7.46 -12.09 -1.66
C PHE A 120 -6.88 -11.00 -0.75
N LEU A 121 -5.57 -10.81 -0.78
CA LEU A 121 -4.90 -9.77 0.00
C LEU A 121 -5.09 -8.41 -0.68
N PRO A 122 -5.75 -7.43 -0.01
CA PRO A 122 -5.90 -6.09 -0.58
C PRO A 122 -4.57 -5.33 -0.50
N PRO A 123 -4.38 -4.30 -1.34
CA PRO A 123 -3.18 -3.47 -1.29
C PRO A 123 -3.14 -2.58 -0.02
N VAL A 124 -4.28 -2.38 0.64
CA VAL A 124 -4.38 -1.80 1.99
C VAL A 124 -5.15 -2.76 2.89
N LEU A 125 -4.53 -3.15 4.00
CA LEU A 125 -5.17 -3.99 5.02
C LEU A 125 -5.31 -3.22 6.33
N ARG A 126 -6.53 -3.16 6.87
CA ARG A 126 -6.81 -2.61 8.20
C ARG A 126 -6.73 -3.67 9.28
N LYS A 127 -7.29 -4.86 9.01
CA LYS A 127 -7.36 -5.96 9.97
C LYS A 127 -7.26 -7.32 9.30
N LEU A 128 -6.45 -8.21 9.87
CA LEU A 128 -6.45 -9.64 9.60
C LEU A 128 -6.97 -10.38 10.84
N THR A 129 -7.94 -11.27 10.64
CA THR A 129 -8.35 -12.23 11.68
C THR A 129 -8.04 -13.63 11.23
N ILE A 130 -7.21 -14.32 12.00
CA ILE A 130 -6.78 -15.69 11.75
C ILE A 130 -7.54 -16.59 12.70
N PHE A 131 -8.35 -17.45 12.13
CA PHE A 131 -9.19 -18.40 12.82
C PHE A 131 -8.50 -19.76 12.87
N VAL A 132 -8.44 -20.35 14.05
CA VAL A 132 -7.93 -21.72 14.29
C VAL A 132 -8.98 -22.54 15.03
N PRO A 133 -8.96 -23.88 15.00
CA PRO A 133 -9.88 -24.67 15.84
C PRO A 133 -9.77 -24.32 17.32
N GLU A 134 -10.83 -24.59 18.09
CA GLU A 134 -10.88 -24.33 19.54
C GLU A 134 -9.76 -25.05 20.33
N SER A 135 -9.36 -26.22 19.85
CA SER A 135 -8.19 -26.97 20.33
C SER A 135 -7.25 -27.24 19.15
N PRO A 136 -6.40 -26.26 18.76
CA PRO A 136 -5.61 -26.37 17.55
C PRO A 136 -4.45 -27.35 17.73
N SER A 137 -4.09 -28.04 16.65
CA SER A 137 -2.86 -28.83 16.60
C SER A 137 -1.62 -27.93 16.68
N ALA A 138 -0.44 -28.52 16.92
CA ALA A 138 0.82 -27.79 16.83
C ALA A 138 1.05 -27.22 15.41
N ALA A 139 0.68 -27.99 14.38
CA ALA A 139 0.83 -27.57 12.98
C ALA A 139 -0.15 -26.43 12.60
N GLU A 140 -1.36 -26.44 13.13
CA GLU A 140 -2.32 -25.34 12.97
C GLU A 140 -1.83 -24.07 13.66
N SER A 141 -1.31 -24.19 14.88
CA SER A 141 -0.76 -23.07 15.66
C SER A 141 0.46 -22.45 14.97
N ASP A 142 1.41 -23.28 14.53
CA ASP A 142 2.61 -22.83 13.80
C ASP A 142 2.24 -22.14 12.47
N THR A 143 1.25 -22.68 11.76
CA THR A 143 0.76 -22.08 10.51
C THR A 143 0.10 -20.73 10.77
N ALA A 144 -0.72 -20.60 11.81
CA ALA A 144 -1.34 -19.32 12.18
C ALA A 144 -0.29 -18.25 12.54
N ILE A 145 0.74 -18.61 13.30
CA ILE A 145 1.87 -17.71 13.61
C ILE A 145 2.62 -17.31 12.34
N ARG A 146 2.85 -18.24 11.41
CA ARG A 146 3.52 -17.96 10.14
C ARG A 146 2.72 -17.00 9.27
N VAL A 147 1.40 -17.19 9.19
CA VAL A 147 0.50 -16.27 8.48
C VAL A 147 0.53 -14.89 9.12
N ALA A 148 0.44 -14.80 10.44
CA ALA A 148 0.48 -13.52 11.17
C ALA A 148 1.78 -12.76 10.91
N THR A 149 2.92 -13.43 11.04
CA THR A 149 4.26 -12.83 10.82
C THR A 149 4.49 -12.46 9.36
N SER A 150 4.02 -13.27 8.42
CA SER A 150 4.10 -12.98 6.98
C SER A 150 3.23 -11.79 6.59
N ALA A 151 2.03 -11.67 7.18
CA ALA A 151 1.16 -10.50 7.01
C ALA A 151 1.81 -9.23 7.58
N ALA A 152 2.37 -9.30 8.79
CA ALA A 152 3.08 -8.18 9.38
C ALA A 152 4.27 -7.72 8.51
N ALA A 153 5.04 -8.67 7.97
CA ALA A 153 6.16 -8.38 7.08
C ALA A 153 5.71 -7.79 5.74
N HIS A 154 4.67 -8.35 5.13
CA HIS A 154 4.15 -7.92 3.82
C HIS A 154 3.57 -6.50 3.87
N TYR A 155 2.78 -6.18 4.91
CA TYR A 155 2.15 -4.87 5.04
C TYR A 155 3.03 -3.80 5.69
N GLY A 156 4.12 -4.20 6.35
CA GLY A 156 5.18 -3.33 6.86
C GLY A 156 4.64 -2.08 7.58
N LYS A 157 4.83 -0.90 6.95
CA LYS A 157 4.46 0.40 7.52
C LYS A 157 2.95 0.65 7.66
N GLN A 158 2.09 -0.16 7.04
CA GLN A 158 0.64 -0.04 7.20
C GLN A 158 0.17 -0.48 8.59
N ASN A 159 0.94 -1.35 9.26
CA ASN A 159 0.67 -1.83 10.62
C ASN A 159 -0.79 -2.29 10.87
N PRO A 160 -1.30 -3.27 10.11
CA PRO A 160 -2.66 -3.79 10.28
C PRO A 160 -2.84 -4.42 11.67
N ALA A 161 -4.07 -4.39 12.20
CA ALA A 161 -4.42 -5.20 13.37
C ALA A 161 -4.42 -6.69 12.97
N ILE A 162 -3.74 -7.55 13.74
CA ILE A 162 -3.66 -8.99 13.46
C ILE A 162 -4.12 -9.73 14.71
N ASP A 163 -5.26 -10.40 14.62
CA ASP A 163 -5.84 -11.19 15.71
C ASP A 163 -5.82 -12.68 15.36
N VAL A 164 -5.46 -13.53 16.33
CA VAL A 164 -5.66 -14.98 16.25
C VAL A 164 -6.79 -15.36 17.20
N VAL A 165 -7.85 -15.99 16.70
CA VAL A 165 -9.10 -16.23 17.43
C VAL A 165 -9.55 -17.68 17.23
N PRO A 166 -10.05 -18.37 18.27
CA PRO A 166 -10.61 -19.71 18.10
C PRO A 166 -11.94 -19.67 17.33
N LEU A 167 -12.14 -20.62 16.43
CA LEU A 167 -13.45 -21.01 15.93
C LEU A 167 -14.11 -21.91 16.97
N LYS A 168 -15.33 -21.57 17.36
CA LYS A 168 -16.09 -22.40 18.29
C LYS A 168 -16.40 -23.74 17.65
N GLU A 169 -16.51 -24.78 18.48
CA GLU A 169 -16.91 -26.10 18.03
C GLU A 169 -18.18 -26.06 17.15
N GLY A 170 -18.16 -26.80 16.03
CA GLY A 170 -19.24 -26.84 15.05
C GLY A 170 -19.28 -25.68 14.04
N GLN A 171 -18.44 -24.65 14.18
CA GLN A 171 -18.33 -23.59 13.17
C GLN A 171 -17.48 -24.03 11.97
N ALA A 172 -18.04 -23.91 10.76
CA ALA A 172 -17.34 -24.23 9.51
C ALA A 172 -16.46 -23.08 8.98
N GLY A 173 -16.61 -21.87 9.53
CA GLY A 173 -15.90 -20.68 9.10
C GLY A 173 -16.19 -19.48 10.02
N PRO A 174 -15.69 -18.28 9.67
CA PRO A 174 -15.85 -17.09 10.48
C PRO A 174 -17.33 -16.75 10.76
N PRO A 175 -17.67 -16.27 11.97
CA PRO A 175 -19.06 -16.05 12.37
C PRO A 175 -19.69 -14.82 11.71
N THR A 176 -18.88 -13.86 11.25
CA THR A 176 -19.32 -12.63 10.60
C THR A 176 -18.42 -12.32 9.41
N PRO A 177 -18.96 -11.80 8.29
CA PRO A 177 -18.13 -11.39 7.17
C PRO A 177 -17.21 -10.22 7.55
N PRO A 178 -16.06 -10.06 6.87
CA PRO A 178 -15.14 -8.95 7.12
C PRO A 178 -15.70 -7.62 6.59
N SER A 179 -15.27 -6.51 7.20
CA SER A 179 -15.54 -5.16 6.69
C SER A 179 -14.61 -4.81 5.50
N PRO A 180 -14.82 -3.69 4.80
CA PRO A 180 -13.87 -3.20 3.80
C PRO A 180 -12.44 -3.12 4.33
N GLN A 181 -11.47 -3.55 3.52
CA GLN A 181 -10.04 -3.66 3.89
C GLN A 181 -9.75 -4.57 5.10
N GLU A 182 -10.67 -5.45 5.49
CA GLU A 182 -10.43 -6.50 6.46
C GLU A 182 -10.40 -7.86 5.76
N ARG A 183 -9.60 -8.79 6.29
CA ARG A 183 -9.51 -10.15 5.76
C ARG A 183 -9.58 -11.17 6.88
N GLN A 184 -10.16 -12.31 6.55
CA GLN A 184 -10.32 -13.43 7.47
C GLN A 184 -9.72 -14.68 6.84
N ILE A 185 -8.86 -15.35 7.60
CA ILE A 185 -8.21 -16.60 7.19
C ILE A 185 -8.60 -17.66 8.21
N VAL A 186 -9.00 -18.84 7.76
CA VAL A 186 -9.16 -20.02 8.60
C VAL A 186 -8.00 -20.95 8.32
N VAL A 187 -7.29 -21.36 9.36
CA VAL A 187 -6.24 -22.38 9.30
C VAL A 187 -6.81 -23.63 9.96
N LYS A 188 -6.97 -24.71 9.20
CA LYS A 188 -7.55 -25.95 9.71
C LYS A 188 -7.04 -27.16 8.93
N GLU A 189 -6.57 -28.18 9.64
CA GLU A 189 -6.19 -29.44 9.02
C GLU A 189 -7.36 -30.11 8.30
N GLY A 190 -7.06 -30.74 7.18
CA GLY A 190 -8.09 -31.35 6.34
C GLY A 190 -7.51 -32.10 5.14
N PRO A 191 -8.37 -32.85 4.42
CA PRO A 191 -7.95 -33.66 3.28
C PRO A 191 -7.57 -32.81 2.06
N ASP A 192 -8.08 -31.58 1.96
CA ASP A 192 -7.84 -30.65 0.86
C ASP A 192 -6.61 -29.79 1.14
N ASN A 193 -5.51 -30.06 0.45
CA ASN A 193 -4.31 -29.23 0.57
C ASN A 193 -4.47 -27.88 -0.15
N GLY A 194 -3.90 -26.82 0.43
CA GLY A 194 -3.69 -25.52 -0.21
C GLY A 194 -4.60 -24.39 0.29
N LEU A 195 -4.70 -23.35 -0.55
CA LEU A 195 -5.46 -22.12 -0.32
C LEU A 195 -6.79 -22.18 -1.08
N SER A 196 -7.91 -21.87 -0.43
CA SER A 196 -9.20 -21.76 -1.12
C SER A 196 -10.06 -20.62 -0.58
N LEU A 197 -10.69 -19.88 -1.49
CA LEU A 197 -11.70 -18.90 -1.13
C LEU A 197 -13.00 -19.60 -0.76
N GLN A 198 -13.57 -19.20 0.36
CA GLN A 198 -14.78 -19.75 0.95
C GLN A 198 -15.78 -18.64 1.30
N GLY A 199 -17.06 -19.01 1.34
CA GLY A 199 -18.16 -18.08 1.54
C GLY A 199 -18.83 -17.68 0.21
N ALA A 200 -20.14 -17.87 0.13
CA ALA A 200 -20.91 -17.69 -1.11
C ALA A 200 -21.44 -16.26 -1.30
N THR A 201 -21.44 -15.42 -0.25
CA THR A 201 -22.05 -14.09 -0.26
C THR A 201 -21.14 -13.06 0.40
N GLY A 202 -20.87 -11.95 -0.28
CA GLY A 202 -20.04 -10.85 0.24
C GLY A 202 -18.54 -11.06 -0.01
N VAL A 203 -17.71 -10.56 0.91
CA VAL A 203 -16.25 -10.74 0.85
C VAL A 203 -15.92 -12.16 1.36
N PRO A 204 -15.28 -13.02 0.55
CA PRO A 204 -14.93 -14.37 0.98
C PRO A 204 -13.81 -14.35 2.02
N TRP A 205 -13.72 -15.44 2.78
CA TRP A 205 -12.59 -15.73 3.65
C TRP A 205 -11.70 -16.80 3.00
N LEU A 206 -10.44 -16.90 3.44
CA LEU A 206 -9.49 -17.86 2.88
C LEU A 206 -9.34 -19.06 3.81
N LEU A 207 -9.53 -20.26 3.31
CA LEU A 207 -9.17 -21.50 3.99
C LEU A 207 -7.74 -21.91 3.60
N ILE A 208 -6.91 -22.15 4.62
CA ILE A 208 -5.62 -22.84 4.51
C ILE A 208 -5.82 -24.22 5.12
N SER A 209 -5.72 -25.27 4.30
CA SER A 209 -5.94 -26.65 4.74
C SER A 209 -4.93 -27.63 4.12
N GLY A 210 -4.96 -28.88 4.58
CA GLY A 210 -3.98 -29.92 4.30
C GLY A 210 -3.45 -30.57 5.58
N PRO A 211 -2.41 -31.42 5.50
CA PRO A 211 -1.75 -31.99 6.68
C PRO A 211 -1.00 -30.96 7.55
N LEU A 212 -0.92 -29.69 7.08
CA LEU A 212 -0.22 -28.55 7.68
C LEU A 212 1.20 -28.89 8.21
N GLY A 213 1.93 -27.91 8.76
CA GLY A 213 3.32 -28.09 9.20
C GLY A 213 4.36 -27.81 8.10
N PRO A 214 5.64 -28.19 8.24
CA PRO A 214 6.75 -27.63 7.45
C PRO A 214 6.59 -27.69 5.91
N SER A 215 5.84 -28.67 5.40
CA SER A 215 5.54 -28.84 3.98
C SER A 215 4.55 -27.81 3.41
N ASN A 216 3.78 -27.10 4.24
CA ASN A 216 2.80 -26.08 3.83
C ASN A 216 3.38 -24.64 3.78
N ALA A 217 4.66 -24.46 4.13
CA ALA A 217 5.31 -23.15 4.12
C ALA A 217 5.22 -22.47 2.74
N SER A 218 5.17 -23.28 1.67
CA SER A 218 5.03 -22.85 0.27
C SER A 218 3.71 -22.13 -0.02
N ASP A 219 2.59 -22.54 0.60
CA ASP A 219 1.29 -21.91 0.37
C ASP A 219 1.20 -20.55 1.05
N THR A 220 1.72 -20.43 2.28
CA THR A 220 1.83 -19.13 2.96
C THR A 220 2.80 -18.23 2.19
N ALA A 221 3.94 -18.76 1.73
CA ALA A 221 4.89 -18.00 0.92
C ALA A 221 4.27 -17.51 -0.39
N LEU A 222 3.47 -18.34 -1.07
CA LEU A 222 2.76 -17.93 -2.28
C LEU A 222 1.83 -16.75 -1.99
N LEU A 223 0.99 -16.85 -0.95
CA LEU A 223 -0.01 -15.85 -0.60
C LEU A 223 0.59 -14.44 -0.43
N PHE A 224 1.77 -14.33 0.19
CA PHE A 224 2.41 -13.05 0.49
C PHE A 224 3.54 -12.66 -0.47
N SER A 225 3.74 -13.42 -1.55
CA SER A 225 4.78 -13.14 -2.56
C SER A 225 4.21 -12.51 -3.83
N GLU A 226 5.08 -11.96 -4.67
CA GLU A 226 4.74 -11.50 -6.03
C GLU A 226 4.16 -12.63 -6.91
N LEU A 227 4.42 -13.90 -6.57
CA LEU A 227 3.87 -15.05 -7.29
C LEU A 227 2.39 -15.28 -7.00
N SER A 228 1.83 -14.65 -5.96
CA SER A 228 0.39 -14.66 -5.68
C SER A 228 -0.43 -14.25 -6.91
N GLY A 229 0.08 -13.34 -7.75
CA GLY A 229 -0.55 -12.91 -9.00
C GLY A 229 -0.83 -14.03 -10.01
N LEU A 230 -0.20 -15.21 -9.85
CA LEU A 230 -0.42 -16.38 -10.69
C LEU A 230 -1.57 -17.27 -10.19
N ALA A 231 -2.05 -17.06 -8.96
CA ALA A 231 -3.14 -17.81 -8.36
C ALA A 231 -4.52 -17.29 -8.83
N LEU A 232 -4.75 -17.35 -10.14
CA LEU A 232 -5.92 -16.78 -10.84
C LEU A 232 -7.22 -17.59 -10.67
N ALA A 233 -7.21 -18.60 -9.81
CA ALA A 233 -8.37 -19.42 -9.47
C ALA A 233 -8.80 -19.18 -8.02
N SER A 234 -10.02 -19.63 -7.68
CA SER A 234 -10.55 -19.59 -6.30
C SER A 234 -9.90 -20.63 -5.39
N LYS A 235 -9.15 -21.60 -5.94
CA LYS A 235 -8.32 -22.58 -5.22
C LYS A 235 -6.92 -22.58 -5.83
N ALA A 236 -5.89 -22.61 -4.99
CA ALA A 236 -4.49 -22.70 -5.38
C ALA A 236 -3.74 -23.67 -4.47
N VAL A 237 -2.82 -24.45 -5.05
CA VAL A 237 -1.99 -25.41 -4.32
C VAL A 237 -0.56 -25.28 -4.80
N VAL A 238 0.39 -25.18 -3.87
CA VAL A 238 1.81 -25.13 -4.19
C VAL A 238 2.50 -26.41 -3.78
N THR A 239 3.11 -27.09 -4.74
CA THR A 239 3.90 -28.31 -4.48
C THR A 239 5.28 -27.98 -3.92
N SER A 240 5.93 -26.92 -4.42
CA SER A 240 7.14 -26.34 -3.82
C SER A 240 7.32 -24.89 -4.24
N LEU A 241 7.65 -24.01 -3.29
CA LEU A 241 8.11 -22.65 -3.56
C LEU A 241 9.51 -22.51 -2.95
N GLN A 242 10.54 -22.37 -3.80
CA GLN A 242 11.86 -21.95 -3.32
C GLN A 242 11.86 -20.42 -3.30
N SER A 243 11.71 -19.82 -2.11
CA SER A 243 12.02 -18.41 -1.94
C SER A 243 13.51 -18.24 -2.22
N GLY A 244 13.86 -17.63 -3.37
CA GLY A 244 15.23 -17.27 -3.66
C GLY A 244 15.77 -16.45 -2.49
N ILE A 245 16.84 -16.92 -1.84
CA ILE A 245 17.55 -16.13 -0.85
C ILE A 245 18.12 -14.94 -1.60
N GLN A 246 17.46 -13.79 -1.48
CA GLN A 246 18.02 -12.54 -1.94
C GLN A 246 19.05 -12.13 -0.89
N LEU A 247 20.28 -12.63 -1.08
CA LEU A 247 21.45 -12.14 -0.37
C LEU A 247 21.45 -10.60 -0.51
N PRO A 248 21.69 -9.84 0.57
CA PRO A 248 21.91 -8.40 0.45
C PRO A 248 22.99 -8.20 -0.61
N GLY A 249 22.67 -7.49 -1.69
CA GLY A 249 23.67 -7.17 -2.69
C GLY A 249 24.74 -6.27 -2.05
N ASP A 250 26.02 -6.54 -2.32
CA ASP A 250 27.16 -5.73 -1.88
C ASP A 250 27.21 -4.32 -2.52
N THR A 251 26.10 -3.84 -3.06
CA THR A 251 25.99 -2.56 -3.76
C THR A 251 25.26 -1.56 -2.87
N THR A 252 26.02 -0.79 -2.10
CA THR A 252 25.51 0.46 -1.52
C THR A 252 25.55 1.56 -2.57
N THR A 253 24.56 2.45 -2.59
CA THR A 253 24.63 3.64 -3.44
C THR A 253 25.42 4.74 -2.72
N LEU A 254 26.13 5.61 -3.46
CA LEU A 254 26.86 6.74 -2.85
C LEU A 254 25.98 7.65 -1.96
N ARG A 255 24.66 7.63 -2.18
CA ARG A 255 23.65 8.35 -1.38
C ARG A 255 23.51 7.78 0.05
N GLU A 256 23.76 6.49 0.23
CA GLU A 256 23.72 5.79 1.53
C GLU A 256 25.02 5.95 2.32
N LEU A 257 26.12 6.33 1.65
CA LEU A 257 27.42 6.66 2.25
C LEU A 257 27.55 8.13 2.72
N GLY A 258 26.46 8.90 2.71
CA GLY A 258 26.41 10.23 3.33
C GLY A 258 27.26 11.32 2.69
N SER A 259 27.67 11.19 1.41
CA SER A 259 28.43 12.24 0.71
C SER A 259 27.53 13.23 -0.05
N PRO A 260 27.43 14.51 0.36
CA PRO A 260 26.75 15.55 -0.42
C PRO A 260 27.71 16.11 -1.47
N TRP A 261 27.44 15.91 -2.76
CA TRP A 261 28.21 16.53 -3.84
C TRP A 261 27.38 17.56 -4.63
N SER A 262 27.85 18.81 -4.54
CA SER A 262 27.65 19.98 -5.41
C SER A 262 26.24 20.54 -5.68
N THR A 263 26.06 21.78 -5.21
CA THR A 263 25.09 22.77 -5.71
C THR A 263 25.52 23.33 -7.09
N PRO A 264 24.62 23.43 -8.07
CA PRO A 264 24.77 24.40 -9.16
C PRO A 264 24.42 25.79 -8.62
N ARG A 265 25.39 26.72 -8.64
CA ARG A 265 25.13 28.16 -8.58
C ARG A 265 24.58 28.61 -9.93
N GLY A 266 23.54 29.44 -9.92
CA GLY A 266 23.09 30.15 -11.10
C GLY A 266 21.78 30.89 -10.90
N CYS A 267 21.79 31.98 -10.11
CA CYS A 267 20.89 33.10 -10.37
C CYS A 267 21.67 34.10 -11.20
N ASN A 268 21.22 34.32 -12.42
CA ASN A 268 21.82 35.26 -13.36
C ASN A 268 21.47 36.69 -12.91
N HIS A 269 22.47 37.54 -12.70
CA HIS A 269 22.25 38.97 -12.48
C HIS A 269 22.09 39.67 -13.83
N GLY A 270 20.95 40.35 -14.01
CA GLY A 270 20.73 41.35 -15.04
C GLY A 270 20.43 42.69 -14.38
N TRP A 271 21.45 43.54 -14.34
CA TRP A 271 21.53 44.96 -13.93
C TRP A 271 21.40 45.28 -12.44
#